data_AF-A0A240EJQ1-F1
#
_entry.id   AF-A0A240EJQ1-F1
#
_cell.length_a   1.000
_cell.length_b   1.000
_cell.length_c   1.000
_cell.angle_alpha   90.00
_cell.angle_beta   90.00
_cell.angle_gamma   90.00
#
_symmetry.space_group_name_H-M   'P 1'
#
loop_
_entity.id
_entity.type
_entity.pdbx_description
1 polymer ?
#
loop_
_entity_poly.entity_id
_entity_poly.type
_entity_poly.pdbx_seq_one_letter_code
_entity_poly.pdbx_strand_id
1 'polypeptide(L)'
;MRLYYSCTQGFIQRNGGNSVDDWFRQGALKYQANSVQLCLPWDGYNDHEIGDGNAVGNRQIAMAVTSRYLKGFRAINPHQKMIISRNVFLILGFDLKHHAEFIVCYTKCGTKSFKGLKNLSQQLCLKLAASYNIPVINLGNPDDMAIVGSLIERVKTTIQ
;
A
#
# COMPACT_ATOMS: atom_id res chain seq x y z
N MET A 1 -0.42 -8.29 -1.44
CA MET A 1 0.12 -7.31 -0.49
C MET A 1 -1.00 -6.34 -0.31
N ARG A 2 -1.46 -6.29 0.92
CA ARG A 2 -2.48 -5.38 1.40
C ARG A 2 -1.70 -4.24 2.08
N LEU A 3 -2.07 -2.98 1.93
CA LEU A 3 -1.27 -1.83 2.40
C LEU A 3 -2.00 -1.10 3.52
N TYR A 4 -1.36 -0.96 4.66
CA TYR A 4 -2.03 -0.75 5.93
C TYR A 4 -1.28 0.29 6.77
N TYR A 5 -2.00 1.23 7.40
CA TYR A 5 -1.42 2.25 8.30
C TYR A 5 -2.37 2.62 9.45
N SER A 6 -1.79 2.99 10.58
CA SER A 6 -2.47 3.48 11.79
C SER A 6 -2.70 4.99 11.70
N CYS A 7 -3.92 5.46 11.95
CA CYS A 7 -4.34 6.86 11.77
C CYS A 7 -4.28 7.70 13.06
N THR A 8 -3.74 7.15 14.14
CA THR A 8 -3.80 7.76 15.48
C THR A 8 -2.76 8.86 15.75
N GLN A 9 -1.86 9.14 14.79
CA GLN A 9 -0.77 10.10 14.94
C GLN A 9 -0.56 11.01 13.71
N GLY A 10 -1.63 11.34 12.98
CA GLY A 10 -1.55 12.23 11.80
C GLY A 10 -1.03 11.55 10.53
N PHE A 11 -0.88 10.22 10.53
CA PHE A 11 -0.58 9.46 9.32
C PHE A 11 -1.79 9.35 8.40
N ILE A 12 -1.53 9.31 7.10
CA ILE A 12 -2.51 9.01 6.06
C ILE A 12 -2.29 7.58 5.55
N GLN A 13 -3.35 6.80 5.52
CA GLN A 13 -3.36 5.46 4.95
C GLN A 13 -3.57 5.53 3.43
N ARG A 14 -2.55 5.11 2.67
CA ARG A 14 -2.65 4.96 1.20
C ARG A 14 -3.01 3.53 0.84
N ASN A 15 -4.05 3.31 0.04
CA ASN A 15 -4.38 1.98 -0.50
C ASN A 15 -4.94 1.99 -1.92
N GLY A 16 -5.07 0.81 -2.52
CA GLY A 16 -5.38 0.66 -3.95
C GLY A 16 -6.87 0.58 -4.29
N GLY A 17 -7.78 0.81 -3.33
CA GLY A 17 -9.23 0.75 -3.54
C GLY A 17 -9.73 -0.63 -3.95
N ASN A 18 -9.14 -1.70 -3.43
CA ASN A 18 -9.62 -3.07 -3.66
C ASN A 18 -10.29 -3.61 -2.40
N SER A 19 -11.26 -4.53 -2.57
CA SER A 19 -12.05 -5.10 -1.47
C SER A 19 -11.21 -5.75 -0.35
N VAL A 20 -9.97 -6.10 -0.67
CA VAL A 20 -9.03 -6.71 0.27
C VAL A 20 -8.41 -5.67 1.21
N ASP A 21 -8.36 -4.40 0.80
CA ASP A 21 -7.86 -3.26 1.59
C ASP A 21 -8.95 -2.63 2.49
N ASP A 22 -10.23 -3.00 2.31
CA ASP A 22 -11.38 -2.36 2.98
C ASP A 22 -11.34 -2.42 4.51
N TRP A 23 -10.87 -3.52 5.09
CA TRP A 23 -10.77 -3.65 6.55
C TRP A 23 -9.92 -2.55 7.19
N PHE A 24 -8.87 -2.12 6.49
CA PHE A 24 -7.96 -1.08 6.98
C PHE A 24 -8.47 0.30 6.70
N ARG A 25 -9.12 0.49 5.55
CA ARG A 25 -9.86 1.71 5.26
C ARG A 25 -10.93 1.94 6.34
N GLN A 26 -11.73 0.93 6.67
CA GLN A 26 -12.76 1.04 7.70
C GLN A 26 -12.17 1.35 9.08
N GLY A 27 -11.07 0.69 9.45
CA GLY A 27 -10.36 0.98 10.70
C GLY A 27 -9.81 2.40 10.76
N ALA A 28 -9.21 2.88 9.67
CA ALA A 28 -8.69 4.23 9.53
C ALA A 28 -9.80 5.30 9.64
N LEU A 29 -10.86 5.14 8.83
CA LEU A 29 -11.99 6.07 8.79
C LEU A 29 -12.77 6.12 10.10
N LYS A 30 -12.85 4.99 10.84
CA LYS A 30 -13.45 4.95 12.17
C LYS A 30 -12.73 5.88 13.16
N TYR A 31 -11.42 6.04 13.02
CA TYR A 31 -10.63 6.90 13.89
C TYR A 31 -10.61 8.36 13.41
N GLN A 32 -10.44 8.58 12.10
CA GLN A 32 -10.40 9.93 11.52
C GLN A 32 -10.89 9.90 10.07
N ALA A 33 -11.89 10.72 9.74
CA ALA A 33 -12.56 10.70 8.43
C ALA A 33 -11.64 11.01 7.24
N ASN A 34 -10.64 11.87 7.41
CA ASN A 34 -9.72 12.30 6.34
C ASN A 34 -8.37 11.56 6.39
N SER A 35 -8.33 10.35 6.95
CA SER A 35 -7.10 9.59 7.16
C SER A 35 -6.78 8.59 6.04
N VAL A 36 -7.53 8.59 4.95
CA VAL A 36 -7.37 7.64 3.83
C VAL A 36 -7.18 8.38 2.51
N GLN A 37 -6.26 7.88 1.69
CA GLN A 37 -6.04 8.30 0.30
C GLN A 37 -6.07 7.06 -0.60
N LEU A 38 -7.03 7.00 -1.53
CA LEU A 38 -7.08 5.91 -2.51
C LEU A 38 -6.24 6.28 -3.75
N CYS A 39 -5.32 5.39 -4.12
CA CYS A 39 -4.62 5.47 -5.39
C CYS A 39 -5.29 4.52 -6.38
N LEU A 40 -6.12 5.08 -7.25
CA LEU A 40 -6.93 4.32 -8.20
C LEU A 40 -6.16 4.07 -9.50
N PRO A 41 -6.37 2.94 -10.19
CA PRO A 41 -5.81 2.70 -11.52
C PRO A 41 -6.51 3.51 -12.62
N TRP A 42 -7.81 3.77 -12.46
CA TRP A 42 -8.72 4.55 -13.32
C TRP A 42 -9.92 5.00 -12.48
N ASP A 43 -10.68 5.94 -13.00
CA ASP A 43 -11.89 6.49 -12.37
C ASP A 43 -13.03 5.47 -12.35
N GLY A 44 -13.72 5.30 -11.22
CA GLY A 44 -14.74 4.26 -11.03
C GLY A 44 -14.19 2.85 -10.72
N TYR A 45 -12.91 2.72 -10.33
CA TYR A 45 -12.35 1.40 -9.99
C TYR A 45 -12.95 0.85 -8.68
N ASN A 46 -13.66 -0.28 -8.77
CA ASN A 46 -14.40 -0.88 -7.66
C ASN A 46 -15.34 0.12 -6.96
N ASP A 47 -16.14 0.85 -7.76
CA ASP A 47 -17.13 1.82 -7.26
C ASP A 47 -16.50 2.96 -6.45
N HIS A 48 -15.24 3.31 -6.77
CA HIS A 48 -14.56 4.49 -6.25
C HIS A 48 -14.30 5.50 -7.36
N GLU A 49 -14.95 6.66 -7.25
CA GLU A 49 -14.75 7.82 -8.12
C GLU A 49 -13.59 8.69 -7.60
N ILE A 50 -12.98 9.46 -8.49
CA ILE A 50 -12.02 10.52 -8.15
C ILE A 50 -12.75 11.61 -7.33
N GLY A 51 -12.11 12.05 -6.23
CA GLY A 51 -12.72 12.95 -5.26
C GLY A 51 -12.49 12.46 -3.83
N ASP A 52 -12.69 13.32 -2.83
CA ASP A 52 -12.63 12.97 -1.40
C ASP A 52 -11.40 12.13 -0.98
N GLY A 53 -10.22 12.49 -1.48
CA GLY A 53 -8.95 11.80 -1.20
C GLY A 53 -8.62 10.65 -2.16
N ASN A 54 -9.51 10.29 -3.08
CA ASN A 54 -9.26 9.34 -4.15
C ASN A 54 -8.66 10.04 -5.37
N ALA A 55 -7.61 9.47 -5.94
CA ALA A 55 -6.99 10.04 -7.13
C ALA A 55 -6.39 8.97 -8.06
N VAL A 56 -6.37 9.31 -9.34
CA VAL A 56 -5.62 8.59 -10.38
C VAL A 56 -4.33 9.37 -10.64
N GLY A 57 -3.19 8.73 -10.41
CA GLY A 57 -1.89 9.36 -10.63
C GLY A 57 -1.45 9.29 -12.09
N ASN A 58 -0.35 9.98 -12.42
CA ASN A 58 0.20 9.99 -13.78
C ASN A 58 0.59 8.57 -14.24
N ARG A 59 -0.21 8.00 -15.14
CA ARG A 59 -0.08 6.61 -15.61
C ARG A 59 1.26 6.34 -16.28
N GLN A 60 1.75 7.27 -17.11
CA GLN A 60 2.99 7.12 -17.85
C GLN A 60 4.18 7.02 -16.90
N ILE A 61 4.21 7.89 -15.89
CA ILE A 61 5.24 7.90 -14.85
C ILE A 61 5.19 6.59 -14.04
N ALA A 62 4.01 6.19 -13.58
CA ALA A 62 3.83 4.95 -12.82
C ALA A 62 4.30 3.71 -13.59
N MET A 63 3.96 3.63 -14.88
CA MET A 63 4.39 2.54 -15.77
C MET A 63 5.90 2.57 -16.02
N ALA A 64 6.49 3.75 -16.20
CA ALA A 64 7.92 3.91 -16.38
C ALA A 64 8.69 3.41 -15.14
N VAL A 65 8.29 3.84 -13.94
CA VAL A 65 8.88 3.36 -12.67
C VAL A 65 8.71 1.85 -12.55
N THR A 66 7.50 1.33 -12.75
CA THR A 66 7.21 -0.11 -12.63
C THR A 66 8.09 -0.96 -13.56
N SER A 67 8.29 -0.50 -14.81
CA SER A 67 9.10 -1.22 -15.80
C SER A 67 10.57 -1.36 -15.43
N ARG A 68 11.10 -0.47 -14.57
CA ARG A 68 12.48 -0.56 -14.05
C ARG A 68 12.63 -1.66 -12.99
N TYR A 69 11.55 -1.98 -12.28
CA TYR A 69 11.58 -2.91 -11.16
C TYR A 69 11.13 -4.33 -11.50
N LEU A 70 10.21 -4.48 -12.47
CA LEU A 70 9.60 -5.75 -12.82
C LEU A 70 10.05 -6.27 -14.19
N LYS A 71 10.72 -7.43 -14.19
CA LYS A 71 11.01 -8.18 -15.42
C LYS A 71 9.70 -8.67 -16.05
N GLY A 72 9.61 -8.62 -17.38
CA GLY A 72 8.42 -9.08 -18.12
C GLY A 72 7.21 -8.12 -18.07
N PHE A 73 7.30 -6.97 -17.39
CA PHE A 73 6.19 -6.01 -17.29
C PHE A 73 5.62 -5.59 -18.65
N ARG A 74 6.48 -5.48 -19.68
CA ARG A 74 6.08 -5.12 -21.05
C ARG A 74 5.10 -6.12 -21.67
N ALA A 75 5.15 -7.40 -21.30
CA ALA A 75 4.29 -8.45 -21.85
C ALA A 75 2.93 -8.58 -21.14
N ILE A 76 2.73 -7.88 -20.02
CA ILE A 76 1.48 -7.92 -19.24
C ILE A 76 0.37 -7.18 -20.00
N ASN A 77 -0.88 -7.64 -19.85
CA ASN A 77 -2.02 -6.97 -20.46
C ASN A 77 -2.24 -5.54 -19.89
N PRO A 78 -2.88 -4.63 -20.65
CA PRO A 78 -2.99 -3.22 -20.26
C PRO A 78 -3.68 -2.96 -18.91
N HIS A 79 -4.74 -3.71 -18.59
CA HIS A 79 -5.50 -3.53 -17.35
C HIS A 79 -4.65 -3.93 -16.13
N GLN A 80 -4.00 -5.09 -16.19
CA GLN A 80 -3.08 -5.53 -15.15
C GLN A 80 -1.89 -4.57 -14.99
N LYS A 81 -1.38 -4.00 -16.09
CA LYS A 81 -0.33 -2.97 -16.00
C LYS A 81 -0.79 -1.76 -15.20
N MET A 82 -2.03 -1.29 -15.38
CA MET A 82 -2.57 -0.18 -14.59
C MET A 82 -2.71 -0.56 -13.11
N ILE A 83 -3.27 -1.75 -12.85
CA ILE A 83 -3.46 -2.28 -11.50
C ILE A 83 -2.14 -2.45 -10.75
N ILE A 84 -1.08 -2.91 -11.43
CA ILE A 84 0.23 -3.06 -10.81
C ILE A 84 0.89 -1.68 -10.63
N SER A 85 0.84 -0.83 -11.67
CA SER A 85 1.60 0.43 -11.68
C SER A 85 1.09 1.45 -10.68
N ARG A 86 -0.22 1.49 -10.38
CA ARG A 86 -0.73 2.46 -9.40
C ARG A 86 -0.13 2.27 -8.01
N ASN A 87 0.37 1.06 -7.70
CA ASN A 87 1.06 0.81 -6.44
C ASN A 87 2.34 1.64 -6.27
N VAL A 88 2.91 2.21 -7.34
CA VAL A 88 3.99 3.20 -7.22
C VAL A 88 3.57 4.36 -6.32
N PHE A 89 2.34 4.86 -6.47
CA PHE A 89 1.84 6.00 -5.69
C PHE A 89 1.52 5.63 -4.24
N LEU A 90 1.19 4.36 -3.98
CA LEU A 90 1.02 3.87 -2.61
C LEU A 90 2.31 3.99 -1.81
N ILE A 91 3.45 3.74 -2.47
CA ILE A 91 4.76 3.71 -1.81
C ILE A 91 5.48 5.06 -1.91
N LEU A 92 5.43 5.73 -3.05
CA LEU A 92 6.22 6.95 -3.31
C LEU A 92 5.40 8.24 -3.22
N GLY A 93 4.08 8.17 -3.05
CA GLY A 93 3.18 9.31 -3.16
C GLY A 93 2.98 9.77 -4.60
N PHE A 94 1.96 10.60 -4.85
CA PHE A 94 1.66 11.10 -6.21
C PHE A 94 2.75 11.99 -6.82
N ASP A 95 3.54 12.65 -5.98
CA ASP A 95 4.68 13.47 -6.41
C ASP A 95 6.01 12.70 -6.48
N LEU A 96 6.02 11.42 -6.11
CA LEU A 96 7.20 10.56 -6.01
C LEU A 96 8.29 11.02 -5.03
N LYS A 97 7.99 12.01 -4.19
CA LYS A 97 8.92 12.63 -3.23
C LYS A 97 8.51 12.30 -1.80
N HIS A 98 7.21 12.33 -1.51
CA HIS A 98 6.68 12.03 -0.19
C HIS A 98 6.35 10.54 -0.06
N HIS A 99 7.40 9.76 0.14
CA HIS A 99 7.32 8.31 0.29
C HIS A 99 6.55 7.91 1.55
N ALA A 100 6.09 6.67 1.59
CA ALA A 100 5.52 6.10 2.80
C ALA A 100 6.60 5.92 3.87
N GLU A 101 6.27 6.23 5.12
CA GLU A 101 7.23 6.14 6.25
C GLU A 101 7.50 4.70 6.71
N PHE A 102 6.55 3.80 6.49
CA PHE A 102 6.66 2.36 6.67
C PHE A 102 5.71 1.70 5.69
N ILE A 103 5.51 0.38 5.73
CA ILE A 103 4.48 -0.38 5.02
C ILE A 103 3.96 -1.43 5.98
N VAL A 104 2.67 -1.44 6.29
CA VAL A 104 2.06 -2.62 6.92
C VAL A 104 1.39 -3.45 5.82
N CYS A 105 1.59 -4.77 5.84
CA CYS A 105 1.03 -5.67 4.85
C CYS A 105 0.74 -7.06 5.37
N TYR A 106 0.12 -7.90 4.54
CA TYR A 106 -0.03 -9.32 4.82
C TYR A 106 0.36 -10.17 3.61
N THR A 107 1.18 -11.19 3.86
CA THR A 107 1.44 -12.30 2.94
C THR A 107 1.46 -13.60 3.73
N LYS A 108 0.93 -14.69 3.17
CA LYS A 108 0.86 -15.99 3.86
C LYS A 108 2.22 -16.50 4.36
N CYS A 109 3.31 -16.22 3.64
CA CYS A 109 4.66 -16.64 4.03
C CYS A 109 5.41 -15.64 4.91
N GLY A 110 4.79 -14.52 5.31
CA GLY A 110 5.42 -13.51 6.16
C GLY A 110 6.69 -12.86 5.61
N THR A 111 6.98 -12.99 4.30
CA THR A 111 8.24 -12.47 3.75
C THR A 111 8.22 -10.95 3.65
N LYS A 112 9.31 -10.32 4.08
CA LYS A 112 9.58 -8.89 3.85
C LYS A 112 10.43 -8.67 2.59
N SER A 113 10.85 -9.77 1.95
CA SER A 113 11.70 -9.76 0.75
C SER A 113 10.88 -9.98 -0.51
N PHE A 114 11.27 -9.32 -1.60
CA PHE A 114 10.70 -9.54 -2.93
C PHE A 114 11.15 -10.86 -3.57
N LYS A 115 12.18 -11.54 -3.02
CA LYS A 115 12.73 -12.79 -3.57
C LYS A 115 11.71 -13.92 -3.46
N GLY A 116 11.51 -14.68 -4.55
CA GLY A 116 10.63 -15.84 -4.60
C GLY A 116 9.13 -15.54 -4.68
N LEU A 117 8.72 -14.26 -4.64
CA LEU A 117 7.31 -13.90 -4.80
C LEU A 117 6.84 -14.08 -6.25
N LYS A 118 5.67 -14.68 -6.43
CA LYS A 118 5.04 -14.83 -7.77
C LYS A 118 4.13 -13.65 -8.16
N ASN A 119 3.59 -12.94 -7.17
CA ASN A 119 2.68 -11.82 -7.43
C ASN A 119 3.46 -10.53 -7.72
N LEU A 120 3.30 -10.00 -8.93
CA LEU A 120 4.03 -8.82 -9.41
C LEU A 120 3.72 -7.54 -8.65
N SER A 121 2.48 -7.33 -8.21
CA SER A 121 2.12 -6.18 -7.37
C SER A 121 2.85 -6.20 -6.03
N GLN A 122 3.01 -7.38 -5.42
CA GLN A 122 3.79 -7.55 -4.18
C GLN A 122 5.28 -7.34 -4.42
N GLN A 123 5.82 -7.94 -5.50
CA GLN A 123 7.21 -7.76 -5.88
C GLN A 123 7.55 -6.29 -6.08
N LEU A 124 6.71 -5.53 -6.79
CA LEU A 124 6.95 -4.10 -7.04
C LEU A 124 7.09 -3.33 -5.74
N CYS A 125 6.15 -3.52 -4.82
CA CYS A 125 6.11 -2.73 -3.59
C CYS A 125 7.26 -3.08 -2.65
N LEU A 126 7.61 -4.36 -2.50
CA LEU A 126 8.76 -4.75 -1.69
C LEU A 126 10.10 -4.36 -2.35
N LYS A 127 10.17 -4.30 -3.69
CA LYS A 127 11.34 -3.75 -4.40
C LYS A 127 11.49 -2.26 -4.18
N LEU A 128 10.39 -1.50 -4.26
CA LEU A 128 10.39 -0.07 -3.96
C LEU A 128 10.78 0.17 -2.50
N ALA A 129 10.14 -0.55 -1.56
CA ALA A 129 10.45 -0.44 -0.14
C ALA A 129 11.94 -0.68 0.14
N ALA A 130 12.50 -1.76 -0.42
CA ALA A 130 13.93 -2.05 -0.31
C ALA A 130 14.83 -0.97 -0.95
N SER A 131 14.40 -0.34 -2.06
CA SER A 131 15.19 0.68 -2.76
C SER A 131 15.23 2.01 -2.03
N TYR A 132 14.15 2.35 -1.33
CA TYR A 132 13.99 3.60 -0.61
C TYR A 132 14.15 3.42 0.91
N ASN A 133 14.62 2.26 1.37
CA ASN A 133 14.79 1.91 2.78
C ASN A 133 13.52 2.11 3.63
N ILE A 134 12.35 1.83 3.05
CA ILE A 134 11.07 1.94 3.74
C ILE A 134 10.85 0.67 4.57
N PRO A 135 10.65 0.79 5.90
CA PRO A 135 10.35 -0.34 6.77
C PRO A 135 9.11 -1.12 6.32
N VAL A 136 9.17 -2.45 6.38
CA VAL A 136 8.03 -3.33 6.07
C VAL A 136 7.66 -4.12 7.32
N ILE A 137 6.39 -4.04 7.70
CA ILE A 137 5.75 -4.81 8.76
C ILE A 137 4.79 -5.77 8.06
N ASN A 138 5.05 -7.07 8.13
CA ASN A 138 4.23 -8.07 7.47
C ASN A 138 3.49 -8.89 8.52
N LEU A 139 2.18 -8.73 8.63
CA LEU A 139 1.33 -9.42 9.60
C LEU A 139 1.27 -10.94 9.42
N GLY A 140 1.77 -11.48 8.31
CA GLY A 140 1.97 -12.92 8.16
C GLY A 140 3.28 -13.42 8.78
N ASN A 141 4.17 -12.51 9.20
CA ASN A 141 5.35 -12.79 9.99
C ASN A 141 4.98 -12.72 11.48
N PRO A 142 5.23 -13.79 12.27
CA PRO A 142 4.88 -13.81 13.69
C PRO A 142 5.48 -12.67 14.52
N ASP A 143 6.73 -12.29 14.24
CA ASP A 143 7.43 -11.24 14.98
C ASP A 143 6.80 -9.87 14.73
N ASP A 144 6.50 -9.55 13.47
CA ASP A 144 5.82 -8.31 13.10
C ASP A 144 4.40 -8.26 13.69
N MET A 145 3.71 -9.39 13.73
CA MET A 145 2.38 -9.49 14.34
C MET A 145 2.43 -9.24 15.85
N ALA A 146 3.46 -9.75 16.54
CA ALA A 146 3.67 -9.49 17.97
C ALA A 146 3.97 -8.01 18.27
N ILE A 147 4.76 -7.35 17.41
CA ILE A 147 5.03 -5.91 17.50
C ILE A 147 3.72 -5.12 17.38
N VAL A 148 2.92 -5.41 16.35
CA VAL A 148 1.64 -4.72 16.13
C VAL A 148 0.66 -4.97 17.27
N GLY A 149 0.56 -6.20 17.78
CA GLY A 149 -0.27 -6.51 18.94
C GLY A 149 0.12 -5.68 20.16
N SER A 150 1.42 -5.58 20.45
CA SER A 150 1.94 -4.77 21.56
C SER A 150 1.63 -3.28 21.40
N LEU A 151 1.69 -2.76 20.16
CA LEU A 151 1.34 -1.36 19.87
C LEU A 151 -0.17 -1.11 20.09
N ILE A 152 -1.03 -2.03 19.66
CA ILE A 152 -2.48 -1.93 19.86
C ILE A 152 -2.83 -1.86 21.35
N GLU A 153 -2.23 -2.71 22.19
CA GLU A 153 -2.48 -2.71 23.63
C GLU A 153 -2.01 -1.40 24.31
N ARG A 154 -0.89 -0.82 23.86
CA ARG A 154 -0.43 0.50 24.33
C ARG A 154 -1.40 1.62 23.95
N VAL A 155 -1.96 1.58 22.74
CA VAL A 155 -2.93 2.60 22.31
C VAL A 155 -4.23 2.49 23.10
N LYS A 156 -4.73 1.28 23.37
CA LYS A 156 -5.94 1.07 24.20
C LYS A 156 -5.80 1.63 25.61
N THR A 157 -4.65 1.40 26.24
CA THR A 157 -4.36 1.88 27.61
C THR A 157 -4.15 3.40 27.70
N THR A 158 -3.89 4.08 26.57
CA THR A 158 -3.73 5.54 26.52
C THR A 158 -5.06 6.28 26.24
N ILE A 159 -6.10 5.56 25.82
CA ILE A 159 -7.43 6.12 25.47
C ILE A 159 -8.47 5.87 26.60
N GLN A 160 -8.08 5.20 27.68
CA GLN A 160 -8.84 5.13 28.95
C GLN A 160 -8.45 6.28 29.87
#